data_AF-A0A2V9A833-F1
#
_entry.id   AF-A0A2V9A833-F1
#
_cell.length_a   1.000
_cell.length_b   1.000
_cell.length_c   1.000
_cell.angle_alpha   90.00
_cell.angle_beta   90.00
_cell.angle_gamma   90.00
#
_symmetry.space_group_name_H-M   'P 1'
#
loop_
_entity.id
_entity.type
_entity.pdbx_description
1 polymer ?
#
loop_
_entity_poly.entity_id
_entity_poly.type
_entity_poly.pdbx_seq_one_letter_code
_entity_poly.pdbx_strand_id
1 'polypeptide(L)'
;MLRAVDGAKLHGFRRLIPLRSNLPLELYIGNNENYAPRATWPPKITKERELVRYFHMGEIPFMDEEKRKALAFIRAYPAIEAKLIGERFVAFWTGLVSPWQAFLAADSLLVRVLLICSTAAALGGLLGIAALLWRRSPYIFPLAAYPVVYPWLYYITHSNLRYRHPIDPLVLLLVAIAVGSVLKKSSDLPSKASAPELLGEPDGKS
;
A
#
# COMPACT_ATOMS: atom_id res chain seq x y z
N MET A 1 21.00 -11.22 61.70
CA MET A 1 21.04 -12.68 61.46
C MET A 1 20.58 -12.91 60.02
N LEU A 2 21.54 -13.09 59.11
CA LEU A 2 21.33 -13.29 57.68
C LEU A 2 20.66 -14.64 57.43
N ARG A 3 19.57 -14.66 56.65
CA ARG A 3 19.09 -15.87 55.98
C ARG A 3 18.94 -15.56 54.50
N ALA A 4 19.83 -16.17 53.73
CA ALA A 4 19.76 -16.26 52.29
C ALA A 4 18.44 -16.90 51.89
N VAL A 5 17.71 -16.26 50.97
CA VAL A 5 16.73 -16.94 50.11
C VAL A 5 17.36 -16.97 48.74
N ASP A 6 17.67 -18.19 48.36
CA ASP A 6 18.36 -18.60 47.17
C ASP A 6 17.73 -18.10 45.87
N GLY A 7 18.60 -17.70 44.96
CA GLY A 7 18.53 -18.00 43.52
C GLY A 7 17.14 -17.98 42.88
N ALA A 8 16.61 -16.79 42.63
CA ALA A 8 15.64 -16.58 41.56
C ALA A 8 16.33 -16.85 40.22
N LYS A 9 16.36 -18.15 39.87
CA LYS A 9 16.65 -18.69 38.55
C LYS A 9 15.87 -17.91 37.50
N LEU A 10 16.56 -17.03 36.76
CA LEU A 10 16.08 -16.35 35.56
C LEU A 10 15.82 -17.39 34.46
N HIS A 11 14.69 -18.10 34.54
CA HIS A 11 14.27 -19.05 33.53
C HIS A 11 13.71 -18.29 32.32
N GLY A 12 14.59 -18.08 31.33
CA GLY A 12 14.22 -18.23 29.92
C GLY A 12 13.63 -17.01 29.21
N PHE A 13 14.52 -16.16 28.68
CA PHE A 13 14.27 -15.45 27.42
C PHE A 13 14.25 -16.45 26.25
N ARG A 14 13.30 -17.39 26.25
CA ARG A 14 13.11 -18.41 25.19
C ARG A 14 11.92 -18.12 24.28
N ARG A 15 11.47 -16.87 24.23
CA ARG A 15 10.41 -16.46 23.30
C ARG A 15 10.91 -15.31 22.45
N LEU A 16 11.07 -15.58 21.15
CA LEU A 16 11.32 -14.54 20.16
C LEU A 16 10.08 -13.65 20.13
N ILE A 17 10.15 -12.48 20.77
CA ILE A 17 9.18 -11.41 20.60
C ILE A 17 9.61 -10.70 19.31
N PRO A 18 8.90 -10.86 18.18
CA PRO A 18 9.30 -10.21 16.94
C PRO A 18 9.37 -8.70 17.12
N LEU A 19 10.14 -8.02 16.27
CA LEU A 19 10.39 -6.56 16.28
C LEU A 19 9.09 -5.70 16.30
N ARG A 20 7.91 -6.31 16.10
CA ARG A 20 6.58 -5.75 16.36
C ARG A 20 5.72 -6.76 17.13
N SER A 21 5.62 -6.63 18.45
CA SER A 21 4.76 -7.49 19.29
C SER A 21 3.28 -7.41 18.90
N ASN A 22 2.87 -6.31 18.26
CA ASN A 22 1.49 -6.07 17.82
C ASN A 22 1.09 -6.79 16.51
N LEU A 23 2.02 -7.41 15.78
CA LEU A 23 1.71 -8.01 14.47
C LEU A 23 0.51 -8.98 14.47
N PRO A 24 0.36 -9.87 15.47
CA PRO A 24 -0.82 -10.73 15.58
C PRO A 24 -2.14 -9.97 15.64
N LEU A 25 -2.18 -8.87 16.38
CA LEU A 25 -3.37 -8.04 16.51
C LEU A 25 -3.69 -7.34 15.20
N GLU A 26 -2.70 -6.77 14.50
CA GLU A 26 -2.92 -6.13 13.19
C GLU A 26 -3.46 -7.14 12.16
N LEU A 27 -2.96 -8.38 12.20
CA LEU A 27 -3.42 -9.46 11.34
C LEU A 27 -4.88 -9.82 11.64
N TYR A 28 -5.28 -9.87 12.91
CA TYR A 28 -6.65 -10.16 13.30
C TYR A 28 -7.61 -9.01 12.99
N ILE A 29 -7.21 -7.75 13.23
CA ILE A 29 -8.02 -6.57 12.88
C ILE A 29 -8.40 -6.59 11.40
N GLY A 30 -7.48 -7.01 10.55
CA GLY A 30 -7.75 -7.18 9.12
C GLY A 30 -8.56 -8.43 8.78
N ASN A 31 -8.33 -9.53 9.47
CA ASN A 31 -8.78 -10.86 9.04
C ASN A 31 -9.55 -11.54 10.18
N ASN A 32 -10.80 -11.13 10.36
CA ASN A 32 -11.67 -11.62 11.42
C ASN A 32 -13.07 -11.97 10.90
N GLU A 33 -13.86 -12.58 11.77
CA GLU A 33 -15.22 -13.03 11.55
C GLU A 33 -16.19 -11.95 11.04
N ASN A 34 -15.90 -10.65 11.20
CA ASN A 34 -16.77 -9.59 10.66
C ASN A 34 -16.81 -9.60 9.12
N TYR A 35 -15.82 -10.21 8.47
CA TYR A 35 -15.78 -10.35 7.02
C TYR A 35 -16.42 -11.65 6.52
N ALA A 36 -16.90 -12.52 7.42
CA ALA A 36 -17.52 -13.78 7.04
C ALA A 36 -18.93 -13.57 6.44
N PRO A 37 -19.39 -14.39 5.46
CA PRO A 37 -20.66 -14.18 4.76
C PRO A 37 -21.92 -14.25 5.64
N ARG A 38 -21.81 -14.87 6.82
CA ARG A 38 -22.88 -15.00 7.82
C ARG A 38 -22.47 -14.38 9.16
N ALA A 39 -21.75 -13.26 9.12
CA ALA A 39 -21.41 -12.53 10.34
C ALA A 39 -22.70 -12.04 11.02
N THR A 40 -23.24 -12.87 11.91
CA THR A 40 -24.41 -12.56 12.74
C THR A 40 -23.91 -12.50 14.18
N TRP A 41 -23.99 -11.30 14.76
CA TRP A 41 -23.99 -10.91 16.18
C TRP A 41 -23.36 -11.86 17.24
N PRO A 42 -22.56 -11.37 18.22
CA PRO A 42 -22.41 -9.97 18.64
C PRO A 42 -21.41 -9.18 17.78
N PRO A 43 -21.55 -7.84 17.76
CA PRO A 43 -21.03 -6.98 16.71
C PRO A 43 -19.55 -6.66 16.93
N LYS A 44 -18.95 -6.14 15.85
CA LYS A 44 -17.71 -5.34 15.73
C LYS A 44 -16.86 -5.36 16.99
N ILE A 45 -15.69 -6.00 16.89
CA ILE A 45 -14.59 -5.93 17.84
C ILE A 45 -14.43 -4.46 18.32
N THR A 46 -14.99 -4.13 19.50
CA THR A 46 -14.93 -2.78 20.04
C THR A 46 -13.62 -2.61 20.78
N LYS A 47 -13.01 -1.43 20.65
CA LYS A 47 -11.75 -1.10 21.31
C LYS A 47 -11.83 -1.34 22.82
N GLU A 48 -12.96 -1.02 23.43
CA GLU A 48 -13.20 -1.15 24.87
C GLU A 48 -13.24 -2.62 25.31
N ARG A 49 -13.92 -3.49 24.56
CA ARG A 49 -13.98 -4.93 24.84
C ARG A 49 -12.59 -5.56 24.76
N GLU A 50 -11.84 -5.22 23.72
CA GLU A 50 -10.49 -5.76 23.52
C GLU A 50 -9.49 -5.22 24.54
N LEU A 51 -9.62 -3.96 24.95
CA LEU A 51 -8.80 -3.39 26.04
C LEU A 51 -9.03 -4.13 27.35
N VAL A 52 -10.29 -4.41 27.72
CA VAL A 52 -10.60 -5.17 28.94
C VAL A 52 -10.01 -6.57 28.88
N ARG A 53 -10.12 -7.27 27.74
CA ARG A 53 -9.51 -8.59 27.54
C ARG A 53 -7.99 -8.54 27.66
N TYR A 54 -7.36 -7.54 27.04
CA TYR A 54 -5.92 -7.32 27.11
C TYR A 54 -5.43 -7.14 28.55
N PHE A 55 -6.11 -6.31 29.34
CA PHE A 55 -5.75 -6.09 30.75
C PHE A 55 -5.95 -7.33 31.63
N HIS A 56 -6.95 -8.16 31.35
CA HIS A 56 -7.21 -9.38 32.13
C HIS A 56 -6.29 -10.55 31.75
N MET A 57 -5.97 -10.71 30.47
CA MET A 57 -5.21 -11.86 29.96
C MET A 57 -3.70 -11.60 29.90
N GLY A 58 -3.28 -10.34 29.86
CA GLY A 58 -1.92 -9.94 29.56
C GLY A 58 -1.59 -10.00 28.06
N GLU A 59 -0.50 -9.35 27.66
CA GLU A 59 -0.13 -9.15 26.25
C GLU A 59 0.09 -10.47 25.50
N ILE A 60 0.87 -11.39 26.07
CA ILE A 60 1.31 -12.60 25.35
C ILE A 60 0.14 -13.57 25.06
N PRO A 61 -0.70 -13.95 26.04
CA PRO A 61 -1.83 -14.83 25.78
C PRO A 61 -2.86 -14.21 24.84
N PHE A 62 -3.06 -12.89 24.95
CA PHE A 62 -3.92 -12.14 24.04
C PHE A 62 -3.40 -12.21 22.60
N MET A 63 -2.12 -11.88 22.36
CA MET A 63 -1.53 -11.92 21.02
C MET A 63 -1.56 -13.32 20.39
N ASP A 64 -1.37 -14.38 21.19
CA ASP A 64 -1.47 -15.76 20.72
C ASP A 64 -2.89 -16.13 20.28
N GLU A 65 -3.89 -15.67 21.04
CA GLU A 65 -5.28 -15.88 20.71
C GLU A 65 -5.66 -15.16 19.41
N GLU A 66 -5.29 -13.90 19.26
CA GLU A 66 -5.59 -13.10 18.06
C GLU A 66 -4.88 -13.66 16.82
N LYS A 67 -3.62 -14.12 16.95
CA LYS A 67 -2.93 -14.86 15.88
C LYS A 67 -3.72 -16.08 15.43
N ARG A 68 -4.18 -16.89 16.37
CA ARG A 68 -4.89 -18.15 16.09
C ARG A 68 -6.22 -17.87 15.38
N LYS A 69 -6.97 -16.87 15.83
CA LYS A 69 -8.23 -16.46 15.18
C LYS A 69 -8.00 -15.99 13.75
N ALA A 70 -7.03 -15.11 13.54
CA ALA A 70 -6.72 -14.58 12.22
C ALA A 70 -6.33 -15.70 11.24
N LEU A 71 -5.46 -16.62 11.66
CA LEU A 71 -5.07 -17.76 10.84
C LEU A 71 -6.23 -18.73 10.59
N ALA A 72 -7.12 -18.93 11.56
CA ALA A 72 -8.32 -19.74 11.38
C ALA A 72 -9.25 -19.12 10.33
N PHE A 73 -9.46 -17.80 10.39
CA PHE A 73 -10.26 -17.07 9.40
C PHE A 73 -9.67 -17.18 7.98
N ILE A 74 -8.38 -16.90 7.82
CA ILE A 74 -7.70 -16.97 6.50
C ILE A 74 -7.82 -18.37 5.89
N ARG A 75 -7.68 -19.42 6.72
CA ARG A 75 -7.81 -20.81 6.27
C ARG A 75 -9.26 -21.18 5.93
N ALA A 76 -10.22 -20.66 6.67
CA ALA A 76 -11.64 -20.93 6.44
C ALA A 76 -12.18 -20.18 5.20
N TYR A 77 -11.64 -19.00 4.90
CA TYR A 77 -12.17 -18.11 3.85
C TYR A 77 -11.09 -17.51 2.94
N PRO A 78 -10.28 -18.32 2.22
CA PRO A 78 -9.18 -17.82 1.39
C PRO A 78 -9.64 -16.90 0.25
N ALA A 79 -10.84 -17.12 -0.30
CA ALA A 79 -11.41 -16.27 -1.35
C ALA A 79 -11.77 -14.87 -0.81
N ILE A 80 -12.25 -14.79 0.44
CA ILE A 80 -12.54 -13.51 1.09
C ILE A 80 -11.24 -12.79 1.41
N GLU A 81 -10.24 -13.51 1.91
CA GLU A 81 -8.91 -12.94 2.15
C GLU A 81 -8.30 -12.34 0.87
N ALA A 82 -8.37 -13.06 -0.26
CA ALA A 82 -7.88 -12.55 -1.54
C ALA A 82 -8.61 -11.26 -1.97
N LYS A 83 -9.92 -11.19 -1.75
CA LYS A 83 -10.73 -9.99 -2.00
C LYS A 83 -10.30 -8.83 -1.10
N LEU A 84 -10.08 -9.08 0.19
CA LEU A 84 -9.61 -8.08 1.15
C LEU A 84 -8.22 -7.57 0.81
N ILE A 85 -7.30 -8.46 0.40
CA ILE A 85 -5.97 -8.08 -0.09
C ILE A 85 -6.09 -7.14 -1.29
N GLY A 86 -6.97 -7.45 -2.25
CA GLY A 86 -7.24 -6.59 -3.40
C GLY A 86 -7.82 -5.22 -3.01
N GLU A 87 -8.78 -5.20 -2.11
CA GLU A 87 -9.36 -3.97 -1.56
C GLU A 87 -8.32 -3.10 -0.84
N ARG A 88 -7.44 -3.72 -0.04
CA ARG A 88 -6.32 -3.04 0.63
C ARG A 88 -5.27 -2.54 -0.35
N PHE A 89 -5.01 -3.28 -1.43
CA PHE A 89 -4.14 -2.84 -2.51
C PHE A 89 -4.70 -1.56 -3.15
N VAL A 90 -5.98 -1.56 -3.53
CA VAL A 90 -6.64 -0.38 -4.09
C VAL A 90 -6.65 0.77 -3.09
N ALA A 91 -6.97 0.50 -1.82
CA ALA A 91 -6.97 1.51 -0.76
C ALA A 91 -5.59 2.14 -0.52
N PHE A 92 -4.54 1.34 -0.57
CA PHE A 92 -3.19 1.83 -0.38
C PHE A 92 -2.76 2.76 -1.55
N TRP A 93 -3.06 2.34 -2.78
CA TRP A 93 -2.67 3.06 -4.00
C TRP A 93 -3.58 4.23 -4.37
N THR A 94 -4.85 4.22 -4.03
CA THR A 94 -5.80 5.31 -4.37
C THR A 94 -6.23 6.13 -3.15
N GLY A 95 -5.91 5.66 -1.95
CA GLY A 95 -6.30 6.25 -0.67
C GLY A 95 -7.65 5.79 -0.13
N LEU A 96 -8.45 5.07 -0.92
CA LEU A 96 -9.78 4.58 -0.55
C LEU A 96 -10.04 3.17 -1.10
N VAL A 97 -10.81 2.37 -0.37
CA VAL A 97 -11.19 1.01 -0.80
C VAL A 97 -12.02 1.05 -2.09
N SER A 98 -12.92 2.02 -2.21
CA SER A 98 -13.82 2.19 -3.35
C SER A 98 -13.79 3.63 -3.89
N PRO A 99 -12.70 4.04 -4.58
CA PRO A 99 -12.50 5.42 -5.01
C PRO A 99 -13.58 5.90 -5.99
N TRP A 100 -14.09 5.01 -6.85
CA TRP A 100 -15.16 5.32 -7.80
C TRP A 100 -16.50 5.60 -7.11
N GLN A 101 -16.86 4.80 -6.10
CA GLN A 101 -18.08 5.03 -5.32
C GLN A 101 -17.97 6.32 -4.51
N ALA A 102 -16.81 6.58 -3.90
CA ALA A 102 -16.54 7.82 -3.19
C ALA A 102 -16.59 9.04 -4.12
N PHE A 103 -16.14 8.90 -5.37
CA PHE A 103 -16.22 9.96 -6.38
C PHE A 103 -17.66 10.29 -6.77
N LEU A 104 -18.49 9.26 -6.98
CA LEU A 104 -19.90 9.43 -7.32
C LEU A 104 -20.71 10.03 -6.16
N ALA A 105 -20.39 9.63 -4.93
CA ALA A 105 -21.05 10.12 -3.71
C ALA A 105 -20.51 11.48 -3.22
N ALA A 106 -19.42 12.00 -3.80
CA ALA A 106 -18.82 13.26 -3.37
C ALA A 106 -19.65 14.45 -3.87
N ASP A 107 -20.21 15.21 -2.92
CA ASP A 107 -20.90 16.48 -3.21
C ASP A 107 -19.93 17.64 -3.44
N SER A 108 -18.71 17.54 -2.91
CA SER A 108 -17.69 18.60 -3.01
C SER A 108 -16.75 18.39 -4.20
N LEU A 109 -16.57 19.43 -5.01
CA LEU A 109 -15.59 19.46 -6.09
C LEU A 109 -14.17 19.23 -5.59
N LEU A 110 -13.82 19.76 -4.41
CA LEU A 110 -12.50 19.57 -3.82
C LEU A 110 -12.21 18.08 -3.59
N VAL A 111 -13.19 17.34 -3.04
CA VAL A 111 -13.05 15.90 -2.81
C VAL A 111 -12.85 15.17 -4.12
N ARG A 112 -13.64 15.48 -5.16
CA ARG A 112 -13.51 14.88 -6.50
C ARG A 112 -12.12 15.11 -7.10
N VAL A 113 -11.59 16.33 -7.01
CA VAL A 113 -10.25 16.66 -7.50
C VAL A 113 -9.19 15.88 -6.75
N LEU A 114 -9.26 15.81 -5.42
CA LEU A 114 -8.31 15.04 -4.60
C LEU A 114 -8.33 13.54 -4.96
N LEU A 115 -9.50 12.96 -5.22
CA LEU A 115 -9.63 11.57 -5.65
C LEU A 115 -9.00 11.33 -7.02
N ILE A 116 -9.22 12.24 -7.97
CA ILE A 116 -8.61 12.18 -9.30
C ILE A 116 -7.09 12.28 -9.18
N CYS A 117 -6.57 13.26 -8.44
CA CYS A 117 -5.13 13.44 -8.24
C CYS A 117 -4.49 12.22 -7.57
N SER A 118 -5.13 11.67 -6.53
CA SER A 118 -4.64 10.48 -5.83
C SER A 118 -4.59 9.26 -6.75
N THR A 119 -5.65 9.05 -7.55
CA THR A 119 -5.73 7.94 -8.51
C THR A 119 -4.72 8.12 -9.64
N ALA A 120 -4.55 9.35 -10.15
CA ALA A 120 -3.55 9.67 -11.16
C ALA A 120 -2.12 9.44 -10.65
N ALA A 121 -1.82 9.83 -9.41
CA ALA A 121 -0.53 9.55 -8.78
C ALA A 121 -0.28 8.05 -8.60
N ALA A 122 -1.32 7.28 -8.26
CA ALA A 122 -1.27 5.83 -8.19
C ALA A 122 -0.84 5.21 -9.53
N LEU A 123 -1.58 5.56 -10.58
CA LEU A 123 -1.36 5.05 -11.93
C LEU A 123 0.00 5.50 -12.45
N GLY A 124 0.36 6.77 -12.28
CA GLY A 124 1.65 7.30 -12.69
C GLY A 124 2.82 6.64 -11.95
N GLY A 125 2.66 6.29 -10.67
CA GLY A 125 3.66 5.54 -9.91
C GLY A 125 3.90 4.14 -10.48
N LEU A 126 2.81 3.40 -10.76
CA LEU A 126 2.89 2.07 -11.39
C LEU A 126 3.48 2.15 -12.80
N LEU A 127 3.07 3.14 -13.60
CA LEU A 127 3.61 3.38 -14.93
C LEU A 127 5.10 3.77 -14.88
N GLY A 128 5.53 4.52 -13.87
CA GLY A 128 6.94 4.85 -13.65
C GLY A 128 7.78 3.61 -13.40
N ILE A 129 7.28 2.68 -12.57
CA ILE A 129 7.93 1.37 -12.33
C ILE A 129 7.99 0.57 -13.65
N ALA A 130 6.88 0.50 -14.39
CA ALA A 130 6.84 -0.20 -15.68
C ALA A 130 7.80 0.42 -16.72
N ALA A 131 7.90 1.74 -16.78
CA ALA A 131 8.81 2.44 -17.67
C ALA A 131 10.28 2.17 -17.31
N LEU A 132 10.62 2.13 -16.02
CA LEU A 132 11.97 1.77 -15.54
C LEU A 132 12.30 0.30 -15.87
N LEU A 133 11.34 -0.61 -15.72
CA LEU A 133 11.47 -2.02 -16.11
C LEU A 133 11.76 -2.17 -17.60
N TRP A 134 10.98 -1.51 -18.45
CA TRP A 134 11.14 -1.58 -19.90
C TRP A 134 12.45 -1.00 -20.38
N ARG A 135 12.93 0.08 -19.75
CA ARG A 135 14.21 0.71 -20.10
C ARG A 135 15.42 0.05 -19.45
N ARG A 136 15.24 -1.02 -18.67
CA ARG A 136 16.31 -1.73 -17.94
C ARG A 136 17.19 -0.76 -17.13
N SER A 137 16.57 0.27 -16.56
CA SER A 137 17.28 1.35 -15.87
C SER A 137 17.97 0.83 -14.60
N PRO A 138 19.22 1.22 -14.31
CA PRO A 138 19.91 0.80 -13.08
C PRO A 138 19.20 1.33 -11.82
N TYR A 139 18.39 2.39 -11.95
CA TYR A 139 17.65 3.01 -10.85
C TYR A 139 16.36 2.28 -10.48
N ILE A 140 15.99 1.21 -11.20
CA ILE A 140 14.76 0.48 -10.89
C ILE A 140 14.73 -0.05 -9.47
N PHE A 141 15.83 -0.66 -9.01
CA PHE A 141 15.89 -1.29 -7.71
C PHE A 141 15.66 -0.27 -6.57
N PRO A 142 16.43 0.82 -6.45
CA PRO A 142 16.22 1.78 -5.36
C PRO A 142 14.87 2.51 -5.44
N LEU A 143 14.34 2.77 -6.65
CA LEU A 143 13.09 3.52 -6.82
C LEU A 143 11.84 2.66 -6.65
N ALA A 144 11.88 1.38 -7.04
CA ALA A 144 10.72 0.49 -6.97
C ALA A 144 10.72 -0.40 -5.71
N ALA A 145 11.88 -0.74 -5.14
CA ALA A 145 11.93 -1.67 -4.02
C ALA A 145 11.15 -1.15 -2.81
N TYR A 146 11.33 0.12 -2.43
CA TYR A 146 10.65 0.65 -1.25
C TYR A 146 9.13 0.76 -1.44
N PRO A 147 8.59 1.38 -2.52
CA PRO A 147 7.14 1.43 -2.75
C PRO A 147 6.48 0.06 -2.97
N VAL A 148 7.23 -0.99 -3.32
CA VAL A 148 6.69 -2.35 -3.51
C VAL A 148 6.77 -3.18 -2.23
N VAL A 149 7.91 -3.16 -1.53
CA VAL A 149 8.15 -4.01 -0.35
C VAL A 149 7.44 -3.45 0.88
N TYR A 150 7.50 -2.14 1.09
CA TYR A 150 6.90 -1.49 2.25
C TYR A 150 5.39 -1.78 2.41
N PRO A 151 4.54 -1.66 1.37
CA PRO A 151 3.11 -1.94 1.52
C PRO A 151 2.75 -3.39 1.77
N TRP A 152 3.62 -4.35 1.44
CA TRP A 152 3.25 -5.76 1.35
C TRP A 152 2.65 -6.29 2.65
N LEU A 153 3.19 -5.86 3.80
CA LEU A 153 2.67 -6.24 5.10
C LEU A 153 1.27 -5.69 5.38
N TYR A 154 0.94 -4.51 4.84
CA TYR A 154 -0.37 -3.85 5.00
C TYR A 154 -1.44 -4.43 4.08
N TYR A 155 -1.06 -5.11 3.01
CA TYR A 155 -2.00 -5.89 2.21
C TYR A 155 -2.53 -7.09 2.98
N ILE A 156 -1.69 -7.71 3.80
CA ILE A 156 -2.02 -8.93 4.57
C ILE A 156 -2.67 -8.59 5.91
N THR A 157 -2.25 -7.50 6.56
CA THR A 157 -2.80 -7.09 7.86
C THR A 157 -4.00 -6.17 7.66
N HIS A 158 -3.82 -4.86 7.69
CA HIS A 158 -4.82 -3.89 7.28
C HIS A 158 -4.15 -2.67 6.69
N SER A 159 -4.90 -1.94 5.85
CA SER A 159 -4.44 -0.70 5.25
C SER A 159 -5.07 0.49 5.98
N ASN A 160 -4.23 1.42 6.43
CA ASN A 160 -4.64 2.77 6.82
C ASN A 160 -4.00 3.77 5.84
N LEU A 161 -4.75 4.81 5.46
CA LEU A 161 -4.26 5.89 4.60
C LEU A 161 -2.94 6.49 5.10
N ARG A 162 -2.76 6.56 6.42
CA ARG A 162 -1.55 7.10 7.06
C ARG A 162 -0.29 6.35 6.70
N TYR A 163 -0.39 5.06 6.36
CA TYR A 163 0.77 4.25 6.02
C TYR A 163 1.33 4.59 4.64
N ARG A 164 0.62 5.36 3.82
CA ARG A 164 1.08 5.78 2.49
C ARG A 164 2.09 6.94 2.54
N HIS A 165 1.99 7.82 3.52
CA HIS A 165 2.82 9.04 3.58
C HIS A 165 4.34 8.80 3.42
N PRO A 166 4.94 7.73 3.96
CA PRO A 166 6.36 7.46 3.77
C PRO A 166 6.77 7.15 2.32
N ILE A 167 5.86 6.66 1.48
CA ILE A 167 6.17 6.30 0.08
C ILE A 167 5.78 7.40 -0.92
N ASP A 168 4.98 8.39 -0.51
CA ASP A 168 4.46 9.44 -1.39
C ASP A 168 5.56 10.17 -2.18
N PRO A 169 6.71 10.56 -1.60
CA PRO A 169 7.77 11.21 -2.37
C PRO A 169 8.34 10.35 -3.50
N LEU A 170 8.49 9.04 -3.27
CA LEU A 170 8.97 8.08 -4.27
C LEU A 170 7.92 7.85 -5.36
N VAL A 171 6.64 7.75 -4.99
CA VAL A 171 5.54 7.64 -5.95
C VAL A 171 5.50 8.87 -6.85
N LEU A 172 5.64 10.08 -6.30
CA LEU A 172 5.69 11.32 -7.10
C LEU A 172 6.90 11.36 -8.04
N LEU A 173 8.06 10.88 -7.60
CA LEU A 173 9.23 10.76 -8.46
C LEU A 173 9.00 9.76 -9.61
N LEU A 174 8.36 8.63 -9.33
CA LEU A 174 7.97 7.65 -10.35
C LEU A 174 6.96 8.24 -11.35
N VAL A 175 5.99 9.03 -10.88
CA VAL A 175 5.06 9.79 -11.74
C VAL A 175 5.84 10.74 -12.66
N ALA A 176 6.79 11.50 -12.12
CA ALA A 176 7.61 12.42 -12.92
C ALA A 176 8.42 11.68 -13.99
N ILE A 177 8.99 10.52 -13.66
CA ILE A 177 9.69 9.64 -14.61
C ILE A 177 8.73 9.14 -15.69
N ALA A 178 7.52 8.72 -15.32
CA ALA A 178 6.51 8.26 -16.27
C ALA A 178 6.15 9.38 -17.26
N VAL A 179 5.83 10.57 -16.77
CA VAL A 179 5.51 11.74 -17.61
C VAL A 179 6.68 12.12 -18.51
N GLY A 180 7.89 12.23 -17.96
CA GLY A 180 9.09 12.53 -18.75
C GLY A 180 9.39 11.48 -19.82
N SER A 181 9.11 10.20 -19.54
CA SER A 181 9.29 9.11 -20.50
C SER A 181 8.35 9.21 -21.69
N VAL A 182 7.11 9.67 -21.47
CA VAL A 182 6.11 9.91 -22.51
C VAL A 182 6.45 11.16 -23.32
N LEU A 183 6.80 12.27 -22.66
CA LEU A 183 7.13 13.53 -23.34
C LEU A 183 8.35 13.38 -24.27
N LYS A 184 9.40 12.68 -23.84
CA LYS A 184 10.60 12.45 -24.66
C LYS A 184 10.29 11.57 -25.88
N LYS A 185 9.40 10.58 -25.72
CA LYS A 185 8.92 9.76 -26.84
C LYS A 185 8.12 10.59 -27.85
N SER A 186 7.36 11.58 -27.39
CA SER A 186 6.60 12.49 -28.26
C SER A 186 7.48 13.52 -28.98
N SER A 187 8.60 13.95 -28.38
CA SER A 187 9.57 14.82 -29.06
C SER A 187 10.43 14.09 -30.10
N ASP A 188 10.59 12.77 -29.95
CA ASP A 188 11.29 11.92 -30.91
C ASP A 188 10.41 11.51 -32.10
N LEU A 189 9.12 11.91 -32.12
CA LEU A 189 8.27 11.79 -33.31
C LEU A 189 8.74 12.83 -34.34
N PRO A 190 9.01 12.43 -35.59
CA PRO A 190 9.78 13.25 -36.50
C PRO A 190 9.05 14.55 -36.85
N SER A 191 9.68 15.68 -36.51
CA SER A 191 9.55 16.95 -37.22
C SER A 191 9.97 16.73 -38.67
N LYS A 192 9.03 16.23 -39.48
CA LYS A 192 9.18 16.07 -40.94
C LYS A 192 8.08 16.80 -41.71
N ALA A 193 7.55 17.86 -41.13
CA ALA A 193 6.67 18.78 -41.83
C ALA A 193 7.15 20.21 -41.57
N SER A 194 7.37 20.95 -42.67
CA SER A 194 7.86 22.33 -42.80
C SER A 194 9.39 22.46 -42.76
N ALA A 195 10.14 22.98 -43.74
CA ALA A 195 9.99 23.56 -45.09
C ALA A 195 11.40 24.17 -45.44
N PRO A 196 11.70 24.87 -46.56
CA PRO A 196 11.10 24.99 -47.90
C PRO A 196 12.13 24.69 -49.02
N GLU A 197 11.69 24.30 -50.22
CA GLU A 197 12.53 24.39 -51.43
C GLU A 197 11.95 25.51 -52.31
N LEU A 198 12.47 26.72 -52.08
CA LEU A 198 12.23 27.91 -52.88
C LEU A 198 13.60 28.41 -53.34
N LEU A 199 13.66 28.84 -54.61
CA LEU A 199 14.76 29.50 -55.34
C LEU A 199 15.61 28.60 -56.25
N GLY A 200 15.01 28.20 -57.36
CA GLY A 200 15.73 28.06 -58.63
C GLY A 200 15.25 29.12 -59.62
N GLU A 201 15.81 30.32 -59.56
CA GLU A 201 16.10 31.23 -60.70
C GLU A 201 16.87 32.44 -60.12
N PRO A 202 18.00 32.89 -60.70
CA PRO A 202 18.07 33.66 -61.97
C PRO A 202 19.23 33.17 -62.87
N ASP A 203 19.42 33.51 -64.15
CA ASP A 203 19.50 34.81 -64.83
C ASP A 203 19.65 34.48 -66.35
N GLY A 204 18.81 35.00 -67.26
CA GLY A 204 19.18 36.11 -68.15
C GLY A 204 20.31 35.84 -69.15
N LYS A 205 20.00 35.63 -70.45
CA LYS A 205 20.45 36.44 -71.63
C LYS A 205 20.34 35.73 -73.00
N SER A 206 19.90 36.55 -73.96
CA SER A 206 19.83 36.47 -75.44
C SER A 206 18.78 35.54 -76.07
#